data_AF-A0A0C2YAP7-F1
#
_entry.id   AF-A0A0C2YAP7-F1
#
_cell.length_a   1.000
_cell.length_b   1.000
_cell.length_c   1.000
_cell.angle_alpha   90.00
_cell.angle_beta   90.00
_cell.angle_gamma   90.00
#
_symmetry.space_group_name_H-M   'P 1'
#
loop_
_entity.id
_entity.type
_entity.pdbx_description
1 polymer ?
#
loop_
_entity_poly.entity_id
_entity_poly.type
_entity_poly.pdbx_seq_one_letter_code
_entity_poly.pdbx_strand_id
1 'polypeptide(L)'
;MSMTAVSAKETLPPTSNTPTPTTRPSNAIQKGADLILQLVEDERANLTRLHQDGQKALQSGFQDFRTKHEAALTAAETKISLQQKLIEDLVLQSQKGSSQELEELRSENERLKASLSGVGLEYVDGSLRFDEPTARVVEEFVHGARLQDAQLAGLLGSEVQVRLIPEEHLSEPVGPTEFFGVLAGVLEKGRRFATEFEKRKTVVTGNGELESKVASIKDTTNTVTTQPPAAKPQTQDPEITRLPQSPIESPRSNKRPSPFSTPCSPAKVQKTT
;
A
#
# COMPACT_ATOMS: atom_id res chain seq x y z
N MET A 1 -62.49 -6.32 12.09
CA MET A 1 -63.39 -6.37 10.92
C MET A 1 -64.65 -7.11 11.35
N SER A 2 -65.71 -6.35 11.58
CA SER A 2 -67.01 -6.83 12.05
C SER A 2 -67.95 -6.88 10.85
N MET A 3 -68.58 -8.04 10.59
CA MET A 3 -69.65 -8.18 9.59
C MET A 3 -70.78 -9.03 10.20
N THR A 4 -71.85 -8.36 10.67
CA THR A 4 -73.21 -8.28 10.08
C THR A 4 -73.96 -9.62 10.03
N ALA A 5 -74.85 -9.80 11.01
CA ALA A 5 -75.88 -10.84 11.02
C ALA A 5 -77.08 -10.38 10.17
N VAL A 6 -77.51 -11.21 9.22
CA VAL A 6 -78.73 -11.00 8.43
C VAL A 6 -79.87 -11.73 9.13
N SER A 7 -80.86 -10.93 9.54
CA SER A 7 -82.13 -11.38 10.11
C SER A 7 -83.08 -11.75 8.98
N ALA A 8 -83.44 -13.03 8.85
CA ALA A 8 -84.55 -13.50 8.04
C ALA A 8 -85.71 -13.86 8.96
N LYS A 9 -86.79 -13.09 8.85
CA LYS A 9 -88.06 -13.28 9.53
C LYS A 9 -88.90 -14.22 8.65
N GLU A 10 -88.99 -15.48 9.04
CA GLU A 10 -89.82 -16.47 8.35
C GLU A 10 -91.04 -16.83 9.20
N THR A 11 -92.19 -16.78 8.53
CA THR A 11 -93.55 -16.81 9.06
C THR A 11 -93.94 -18.24 9.44
N LEU A 12 -94.37 -18.44 10.69
CA LEU A 12 -94.88 -19.72 11.22
C LEU A 12 -96.31 -20.02 10.70
N PRO A 13 -96.61 -21.24 10.21
CA PRO A 13 -97.98 -21.73 10.06
C PRO A 13 -98.57 -22.24 11.40
N PRO A 14 -99.91 -22.36 11.52
CA PRO A 14 -100.62 -22.54 12.78
C PRO A 14 -100.41 -23.93 13.42
N THR A 15 -100.47 -23.92 14.74
CA THR A 15 -100.41 -25.04 15.68
C THR A 15 -101.33 -26.20 15.31
N SER A 16 -100.76 -27.30 14.83
CA SER A 16 -101.40 -28.62 14.89
C SER A 16 -101.02 -29.27 16.21
N ASN A 17 -102.03 -29.58 17.02
CA ASN A 17 -101.89 -30.40 18.22
C ASN A 17 -101.47 -31.82 17.79
N THR A 18 -100.17 -32.10 17.82
CA THR A 18 -99.64 -33.45 17.74
C THR A 18 -99.73 -34.10 19.12
N PRO A 19 -100.30 -35.32 19.25
CA PRO A 19 -100.25 -36.05 20.51
C PRO A 19 -98.78 -36.34 20.82
N THR A 20 -98.27 -35.81 21.92
CA THR A 20 -96.98 -36.21 22.48
C THR A 20 -97.04 -37.73 22.74
N PRO A 21 -96.20 -38.54 22.07
CA PRO A 21 -96.09 -39.95 22.44
C PRO A 21 -95.43 -40.00 23.82
N THR A 22 -96.24 -40.21 24.87
CA THR A 22 -95.78 -40.57 26.23
C THR A 22 -95.32 -42.03 26.28
N THR A 23 -94.55 -42.46 25.28
CA THR A 23 -93.91 -43.77 25.26
C THR A 23 -92.49 -43.58 25.78
N ARG A 24 -92.25 -44.06 27.01
CA ARG A 24 -90.91 -44.14 27.59
C ARG A 24 -89.97 -44.78 26.57
N PRO A 25 -88.89 -44.10 26.13
CA PRO A 25 -87.95 -44.70 25.19
C PRO A 25 -87.43 -46.01 25.79
N SER A 26 -87.24 -47.03 24.95
CA SER A 26 -86.68 -48.28 25.43
C SER A 26 -85.29 -48.03 26.01
N ASN A 27 -84.91 -48.74 27.07
CA ASN A 27 -83.60 -48.57 27.72
C ASN A 27 -82.44 -48.71 26.72
N ALA A 28 -82.61 -49.48 25.64
CA ALA A 28 -81.63 -49.61 24.57
C ALA A 28 -81.45 -48.31 23.77
N ILE A 29 -82.54 -47.60 23.45
CA ILE A 29 -82.49 -46.32 22.73
C ILE A 29 -81.84 -45.25 23.60
N GLN A 30 -82.21 -45.19 24.90
CA GLN A 30 -81.60 -44.23 25.82
C GLN A 30 -80.09 -44.48 25.96
N LYS A 31 -79.68 -45.73 26.21
CA LYS A 31 -78.27 -46.10 26.32
C LYS A 31 -77.49 -45.80 25.03
N GLY A 32 -78.11 -45.99 23.86
CA GLY A 32 -77.52 -45.63 22.58
C GLY A 32 -77.31 -44.12 22.44
N ALA A 33 -78.30 -43.31 22.83
CA ALA A 33 -78.18 -41.86 22.84
C ALA A 33 -77.09 -41.37 23.79
N ASP A 34 -77.00 -41.95 24.99
CA ASP A 34 -75.97 -41.61 25.98
C ASP A 34 -74.55 -41.93 25.45
N LEU A 35 -74.37 -43.05 24.75
CA LEU A 35 -73.09 -43.41 24.12
C LEU A 35 -72.70 -42.44 22.99
N ILE A 36 -73.66 -41.98 22.19
CA ILE A 36 -73.41 -41.00 21.12
C ILE A 36 -73.00 -39.65 21.73
N LEU A 37 -73.69 -39.22 22.79
CA LEU A 37 -73.33 -37.99 23.52
C LEU A 37 -71.91 -38.08 24.07
N GLN A 38 -71.55 -39.19 24.71
CA GLN A 38 -70.20 -39.41 25.22
C GLN A 38 -69.16 -39.36 24.10
N LEU A 39 -69.40 -40.02 22.97
CA LEU A 39 -68.49 -39.98 21.82
C LEU A 39 -68.28 -38.53 21.31
N VAL A 40 -69.34 -37.74 21.22
CA VAL A 40 -69.26 -36.33 20.79
C VAL A 40 -68.48 -35.49 21.80
N GLU A 41 -68.67 -35.73 23.10
CA GLU A 41 -67.92 -35.04 24.15
C GLU A 41 -66.43 -35.40 24.11
N ASP A 42 -66.10 -36.68 23.93
CA ASP A 42 -64.73 -37.17 23.80
C ASP A 42 -64.04 -36.59 22.56
N GLU A 43 -64.71 -36.60 21.40
CA GLU A 43 -64.20 -35.99 20.16
C GLU A 43 -64.02 -34.48 20.30
N ARG A 44 -64.98 -33.79 20.93
CA ARG A 44 -64.88 -32.35 21.19
C ARG A 44 -63.69 -32.03 22.10
N ALA A 45 -63.49 -32.80 23.16
CA ALA A 45 -62.35 -32.64 24.06
C ALA A 45 -61.03 -32.89 23.31
N ASN A 46 -60.98 -33.93 22.48
CA ASN A 46 -59.80 -34.24 21.67
C ASN A 46 -59.48 -33.14 20.65
N LEU A 47 -60.47 -32.64 19.91
CA LEU A 47 -60.29 -31.54 18.95
C LEU A 47 -59.83 -30.25 19.64
N THR A 48 -60.41 -29.95 20.81
CA THR A 48 -60.02 -28.77 21.59
C THR A 48 -58.57 -28.88 22.04
N ARG A 49 -58.17 -30.06 22.52
CA ARG A 49 -56.78 -30.34 22.92
C ARG A 49 -55.83 -30.23 21.72
N LEU A 50 -56.14 -30.88 20.60
CA LEU A 50 -55.31 -30.85 19.39
C LEU A 50 -55.11 -29.41 18.89
N HIS A 51 -56.17 -28.61 18.91
CA HIS A 51 -56.11 -27.20 18.53
C HIS A 51 -55.23 -26.38 19.49
N GLN A 52 -55.40 -26.55 20.81
CA GLN A 52 -54.56 -25.88 21.81
C GLN A 52 -53.09 -26.29 21.72
N ASP A 53 -52.82 -27.57 21.52
CA ASP A 53 -51.46 -28.10 21.38
C ASP A 53 -50.82 -27.57 20.08
N GLY A 54 -51.58 -27.50 18.98
CA GLY A 54 -51.13 -26.88 17.73
C GLY A 54 -50.82 -25.39 17.87
N GLN A 55 -51.65 -24.63 18.59
CA GLN A 55 -51.40 -23.22 18.88
C GLN A 55 -50.14 -23.02 19.73
N LYS A 56 -49.95 -23.85 20.77
CA LYS A 56 -48.75 -23.81 21.62
C LYS A 56 -47.49 -24.14 20.82
N ALA A 57 -47.54 -25.16 19.96
CA ALA A 57 -46.41 -25.54 19.12
C ALA A 57 -46.04 -24.42 18.13
N LEU A 58 -47.02 -23.79 17.49
CA LEU A 58 -46.78 -22.63 16.60
C LEU A 58 -46.20 -21.44 17.36
N GLN A 59 -46.73 -21.14 18.55
CA GLN A 59 -46.24 -20.04 19.37
C GLN A 59 -44.81 -20.29 19.83
N SER A 60 -44.48 -21.51 20.27
CA SER A 60 -43.11 -21.90 20.62
C SER A 60 -42.18 -21.79 19.43
N GLY A 61 -42.58 -22.33 18.27
CA GLY A 61 -41.79 -22.27 17.04
C GLY A 61 -41.52 -20.83 16.58
N PHE A 62 -42.49 -19.94 16.72
CA PHE A 62 -42.31 -18.52 16.41
C PHE A 62 -41.35 -17.82 17.38
N GLN A 63 -41.43 -18.13 18.68
CA GLN A 63 -40.50 -17.58 19.68
C GLN A 63 -39.07 -18.08 19.45
N ASP A 64 -38.89 -19.37 19.15
CA ASP A 64 -37.59 -19.94 18.82
C ASP A 64 -37.00 -19.35 17.55
N PHE A 65 -37.84 -19.12 16.53
CA PHE A 65 -37.42 -18.46 15.30
C PHE A 65 -37.00 -17.02 15.56
N ARG A 66 -37.81 -16.26 16.31
CA ARG A 66 -37.54 -14.86 16.66
C ARG A 66 -36.23 -14.71 17.42
N THR A 67 -36.03 -15.50 18.47
CA THR A 67 -34.80 -15.45 19.30
C THR A 67 -33.55 -15.77 18.49
N LYS A 68 -33.60 -16.80 17.63
CA LYS A 68 -32.49 -17.12 16.73
C LYS A 68 -32.20 -16.00 15.74
N HIS A 69 -33.24 -15.42 15.15
CA HIS A 69 -33.08 -14.33 14.19
C HIS A 69 -32.53 -13.06 14.85
N GLU A 70 -33.00 -12.72 16.06
CA GLU A 70 -32.51 -11.58 16.84
C GLU A 70 -31.04 -11.78 17.26
N ALA A 71 -30.66 -12.99 17.67
CA ALA A 71 -29.26 -13.34 17.93
C ALA A 71 -28.38 -13.22 16.67
N ALA A 72 -28.88 -13.66 15.51
CA ALA A 72 -28.16 -13.52 14.24
C ALA A 72 -28.00 -12.06 13.82
N LEU A 73 -29.03 -11.24 14.02
CA LEU A 73 -29.04 -9.83 13.66
C LEU A 73 -28.06 -9.05 14.54
N THR A 74 -28.11 -9.23 15.85
CA THR A 74 -27.16 -8.63 16.80
C THR A 74 -25.71 -9.06 16.52
N ALA A 75 -25.47 -10.34 16.18
CA ALA A 75 -24.15 -10.80 15.75
C ALA A 75 -23.67 -10.11 14.45
N ALA A 76 -24.56 -9.88 13.49
CA ALA A 76 -24.23 -9.14 12.28
C ALA A 76 -23.93 -7.66 12.57
N GLU A 77 -24.72 -7.00 13.40
CA GLU A 77 -24.51 -5.61 13.80
C GLU A 77 -23.18 -5.40 14.52
N THR A 78 -22.83 -6.29 15.47
CA THR A 78 -21.53 -6.24 16.15
C THR A 78 -20.36 -6.42 15.17
N LYS A 79 -20.49 -7.33 14.20
CA LYS A 79 -19.48 -7.52 13.16
C LYS A 79 -19.33 -6.28 12.28
N ILE A 80 -20.43 -5.65 11.87
CA ILE A 80 -20.42 -4.41 11.08
C ILE A 80 -19.74 -3.29 11.87
N SER A 81 -20.09 -3.13 13.15
CA SER A 81 -19.48 -2.11 14.02
C SER A 81 -17.96 -2.34 14.17
N LEU A 82 -17.52 -3.58 14.32
CA LEU A 82 -16.09 -3.91 14.38
C LEU A 82 -15.38 -3.59 13.06
N GLN A 83 -16.00 -3.93 11.93
CA GLN A 83 -15.45 -3.61 10.61
C GLN A 83 -15.36 -2.10 10.37
N GLN A 84 -16.36 -1.32 10.79
CA GLN A 84 -16.33 0.13 10.71
C GLN A 84 -15.17 0.73 11.52
N LYS A 85 -14.97 0.28 12.76
CA LYS A 85 -13.83 0.71 13.58
C LYS A 85 -12.49 0.39 12.94
N LEU A 86 -12.35 -0.81 12.36
CA LEU A 86 -11.12 -1.19 11.67
C LEU A 86 -10.84 -0.27 10.46
N ILE A 87 -11.88 0.07 9.70
CA ILE A 87 -11.76 0.99 8.56
C ILE A 87 -11.34 2.38 9.05
N GLU A 88 -11.96 2.90 10.11
CA GLU A 88 -11.62 4.20 10.70
C GLU A 88 -10.16 4.25 11.16
N ASP A 89 -9.69 3.23 11.89
CA ASP A 89 -8.29 3.13 12.33
C ASP A 89 -7.32 3.09 11.14
N LEU A 90 -7.64 2.33 10.09
CA LEU A 90 -6.78 2.21 8.91
C LEU A 90 -6.68 3.53 8.15
N VAL A 91 -7.79 4.27 8.05
CA VAL A 91 -7.84 5.61 7.45
C VAL A 91 -7.00 6.59 8.26
N LEU A 92 -7.14 6.59 9.59
CA LEU A 92 -6.35 7.45 10.48
C LEU A 92 -4.85 7.14 10.37
N GLN A 93 -4.48 5.85 10.34
CA GLN A 93 -3.09 5.44 10.20
C GLN A 93 -2.50 5.83 8.85
N SER A 94 -3.28 5.70 7.76
CA SER A 94 -2.85 6.10 6.42
C SER A 94 -2.65 7.62 6.31
N GLN A 95 -3.57 8.42 6.86
CA GLN A 95 -3.44 9.87 6.91
C GLN A 95 -2.23 10.31 7.74
N LYS A 96 -2.02 9.68 8.90
CA LYS A 96 -0.86 9.97 9.75
C LYS A 96 0.46 9.57 9.09
N GLY A 97 0.52 8.39 8.47
CA GLY A 97 1.71 7.91 7.78
C GLY A 97 2.11 8.80 6.61
N SER A 98 1.15 9.15 5.75
CA SER A 98 1.38 10.07 4.63
C SER A 98 1.77 11.48 5.08
N SER A 99 1.14 12.00 6.13
CA SER A 99 1.53 13.31 6.68
C SER A 99 2.93 13.28 7.26
N GLN A 100 3.32 12.20 7.93
CA GLN A 100 4.65 12.07 8.51
C GLN A 100 5.73 11.94 7.42
N GLU A 101 5.49 11.09 6.41
CA GLU A 101 6.39 10.93 5.27
C GLU A 101 6.57 12.24 4.50
N LEU A 102 5.49 13.00 4.27
CA LEU A 102 5.58 14.32 3.64
C LEU A 102 6.38 15.32 4.48
N GLU A 103 6.26 15.28 5.81
CA GLU A 103 7.02 16.17 6.69
C GLU A 103 8.50 15.78 6.76
N GLU A 104 8.81 14.49 6.78
CA GLU A 104 10.17 13.97 6.69
C GLU A 104 10.81 14.41 5.36
N LEU A 105 10.12 14.22 4.23
CA LEU A 105 10.59 14.67 2.92
C LEU A 105 10.76 16.19 2.84
N ARG A 106 9.88 16.99 3.45
CA ARG A 106 10.06 18.45 3.53
C ARG A 106 11.30 18.81 4.33
N SER A 107 11.50 18.19 5.49
CA SER A 107 12.66 18.46 6.34
C SER A 107 13.97 18.08 5.65
N GLU A 108 13.98 16.96 4.92
CA GLU A 108 15.13 16.53 4.12
C GLU A 108 15.36 17.46 2.93
N ASN A 109 14.30 17.91 2.26
CA ASN A 109 14.40 18.87 1.17
C ASN A 109 14.99 20.21 1.64
N GLU A 110 14.54 20.72 2.79
CA GLU A 110 15.09 21.93 3.40
C GLU A 110 16.55 21.73 3.83
N ARG A 111 16.89 20.57 4.40
CA ARG A 111 18.28 20.21 4.71
C ARG A 111 19.17 20.19 3.45
N LEU A 112 18.68 19.62 2.35
CA LEU A 112 19.40 19.57 1.08
C LEU A 112 19.57 20.97 0.48
N LYS A 113 18.54 21.82 0.51
CA LYS A 113 18.65 23.22 0.09
C LYS A 113 19.69 23.98 0.91
N ALA A 114 19.68 23.81 2.23
CA ALA A 114 20.68 24.43 3.10
C ALA A 114 22.10 23.94 2.76
N SER A 115 22.27 22.63 2.54
CA SER A 115 23.55 22.05 2.12
C SER A 115 24.02 22.56 0.77
N LEU A 116 23.13 22.72 -0.21
CA LEU A 116 23.44 23.27 -1.53
C LEU A 116 23.89 24.74 -1.41
N SER A 117 23.17 25.53 -0.60
CA SER A 117 23.54 26.93 -0.37
C SER A 117 24.93 27.06 0.25
N GLY A 118 25.33 26.11 1.10
CA GLY A 118 26.67 26.07 1.69
C GLY A 118 27.80 25.83 0.67
N VAL A 119 27.48 25.29 -0.52
CA VAL A 119 28.41 25.07 -1.63
C VAL A 119 28.26 26.16 -2.71
N GLY A 120 27.42 27.18 -2.48
CA GLY A 120 27.14 28.24 -3.45
C GLY A 120 26.20 27.81 -4.57
N LEU A 121 25.34 26.81 -4.34
CA LEU A 121 24.32 26.37 -5.27
C LEU A 121 22.91 26.66 -4.72
N GLU A 122 22.02 27.13 -5.58
CA GLU A 122 20.61 27.38 -5.28
C GLU A 122 19.72 26.55 -6.20
N TYR A 123 18.62 26.02 -5.66
CA TYR A 123 17.60 25.33 -6.44
C TYR A 123 16.44 26.29 -6.75
N VAL A 124 16.36 26.77 -7.99
CA VAL A 124 15.36 27.75 -8.45
C VAL A 124 14.61 27.18 -9.65
N ASP A 125 13.28 27.18 -9.59
CA ASP A 125 12.38 26.79 -10.69
C ASP A 125 12.73 25.44 -11.35
N GLY A 126 13.04 24.44 -10.52
CA GLY A 126 13.33 23.09 -11.01
C GLY A 126 14.76 22.86 -11.47
N SER A 127 15.63 23.87 -11.40
CA SER A 127 17.02 23.82 -11.89
C SER A 127 18.02 24.26 -10.81
N LEU A 128 19.19 23.63 -10.79
CA LEU A 128 20.33 24.07 -9.98
C LEU A 128 21.02 25.25 -10.66
N ARG A 129 21.30 26.30 -9.90
CA ARG A 129 22.04 27.49 -10.32
C ARG A 129 23.11 27.81 -9.30
N PHE A 130 24.15 28.52 -9.70
CA PHE A 130 25.08 29.11 -8.74
C PHE A 130 24.44 30.32 -8.06
N ASP A 131 24.78 30.54 -6.80
CA ASP A 131 24.49 31.82 -6.16
C ASP A 131 25.29 32.94 -6.85
N GLU A 132 24.81 34.18 -6.78
CA GLU A 132 25.45 35.33 -7.43
C GLU A 132 26.97 35.45 -7.16
N PRO A 133 27.49 35.30 -5.92
CA PRO A 133 28.93 35.38 -5.69
C PRO A 133 29.70 34.20 -6.31
N THR A 134 29.20 32.96 -6.23
CA THR A 134 29.89 31.80 -6.82
C THR A 134 29.79 31.82 -8.33
N ALA A 135 28.68 32.27 -8.90
CA ALA A 135 28.49 32.42 -10.34
C ALA A 135 29.62 33.26 -10.96
N ARG A 136 29.97 34.40 -10.34
CA ARG A 136 31.07 35.27 -10.81
C ARG A 136 32.41 34.55 -10.81
N VAL A 137 32.74 33.85 -9.73
CA VAL A 137 33.99 33.09 -9.62
C VAL A 137 34.04 31.96 -10.65
N VAL A 138 32.92 31.28 -10.85
CA VAL A 138 32.76 30.21 -11.84
C VAL A 138 32.93 30.73 -13.26
N GLU A 139 32.31 31.87 -13.59
CA GLU A 139 32.43 32.52 -14.89
C GLU A 139 33.88 32.93 -15.17
N GLU A 140 34.55 33.57 -14.21
CA GLU A 140 35.98 33.93 -14.33
C GLU A 140 36.86 32.69 -14.53
N PHE A 141 36.61 31.61 -13.78
CA PHE A 141 37.35 30.36 -13.91
C PHE A 141 37.16 29.72 -15.29
N VAL A 142 35.91 29.60 -15.75
CA VAL A 142 35.59 28.99 -17.05
C VAL A 142 36.15 29.84 -18.18
N HIS A 143 36.04 31.16 -18.09
CA HIS A 143 36.63 32.08 -19.05
C HIS A 143 38.16 31.94 -19.11
N GLY A 144 38.83 31.91 -17.96
CA GLY A 144 40.28 31.71 -17.86
C GLY A 144 40.72 30.35 -18.43
N ALA A 145 40.01 29.27 -18.11
CA ALA A 145 40.30 27.94 -18.63
C ALA A 145 40.13 27.87 -20.16
N ARG A 146 39.08 28.50 -20.71
CA ARG A 146 38.88 28.62 -22.16
C ARG A 146 40.00 29.41 -22.83
N LEU A 147 40.45 30.51 -22.22
CA LEU A 147 41.53 31.33 -22.77
C LEU A 147 42.86 30.55 -22.80
N GLN A 148 43.17 29.80 -21.74
CA GLN A 148 44.34 28.92 -21.70
C GLN A 148 44.27 27.82 -22.77
N ASP A 149 43.10 27.22 -22.95
CA ASP A 149 42.88 26.21 -23.99
C ASP A 149 43.04 26.78 -25.40
N ALA A 150 42.54 27.98 -25.64
CA ALA A 150 42.72 28.68 -26.91
C ALA A 150 44.19 29.04 -27.19
N GLN A 151 44.93 29.50 -26.16
CA GLN A 151 46.36 29.80 -26.28
C GLN A 151 47.19 28.54 -26.55
N LEU A 152 46.89 27.43 -25.87
CA LEU A 152 47.54 26.13 -26.12
C LEU A 152 47.22 25.60 -27.52
N ALA A 153 45.97 25.72 -27.97
CA ALA A 153 45.57 25.33 -29.33
C ALA A 153 46.27 26.19 -30.40
N GLY A 154 46.46 27.48 -30.14
CA GLY A 154 47.19 28.40 -31.02
C GLY A 154 48.70 28.14 -31.10
N LEU A 155 49.33 27.68 -30.01
CA LEU A 155 50.75 27.32 -29.96
C LEU A 155 51.07 25.94 -30.56
N LEU A 156 50.12 24.99 -30.54
CA LEU A 156 50.32 23.64 -31.06
C LEU A 156 50.08 23.48 -32.57
N GLY A 157 49.74 24.55 -33.30
CA GLY A 157 49.65 24.51 -34.76
C GLY A 157 48.66 23.45 -35.28
N SER A 158 47.37 23.77 -35.29
CA SER A 158 46.38 23.26 -36.25
C SER A 158 46.49 21.79 -36.72
N GLU A 159 46.59 20.80 -35.81
CA GLU A 159 46.41 19.39 -36.22
C GLU A 159 45.51 18.55 -35.31
N VAL A 160 44.93 19.13 -34.26
CA VAL A 160 43.84 18.50 -33.53
C VAL A 160 42.64 19.43 -33.59
N GLN A 161 41.62 19.06 -34.38
CA GLN A 161 40.28 19.65 -34.31
C GLN A 161 39.70 19.38 -32.91
N VAL A 162 40.14 20.15 -31.93
CA VAL A 162 39.35 20.39 -30.74
C VAL A 162 38.24 21.31 -31.22
N ARG A 163 37.01 20.78 -31.29
CA ARG A 163 35.79 21.52 -31.63
C ARG A 163 35.89 22.92 -31.03
N LEU A 164 36.12 23.94 -31.87
CA LEU A 164 35.95 25.32 -31.45
C LEU A 164 34.52 25.40 -30.92
N ILE A 165 34.39 25.59 -29.61
CA ILE A 165 33.13 25.98 -29.00
C ILE A 165 32.84 27.35 -29.62
N PRO A 166 31.74 27.50 -30.38
CA PRO A 166 31.44 28.77 -31.03
C PRO A 166 31.40 29.89 -29.98
N GLU A 167 31.95 31.05 -30.32
CA GLU A 167 32.01 32.24 -29.43
C GLU A 167 30.63 32.69 -28.92
N GLU A 168 29.53 32.17 -29.47
CA GLU A 168 28.16 32.38 -28.97
C GLU A 168 27.96 31.90 -27.52
N HIS A 169 28.72 30.90 -27.05
CA HIS A 169 28.62 30.38 -25.67
C HIS A 169 29.39 31.20 -24.62
N LEU A 170 29.90 32.38 -24.97
CA LEU A 170 30.51 33.31 -24.02
C LEU A 170 29.50 34.27 -23.37
N SER A 171 28.25 34.26 -23.83
CA SER A 171 27.21 35.21 -23.40
C SER A 171 26.10 34.58 -22.56
N GLU A 172 26.03 33.25 -22.50
CA GLU A 172 25.08 32.55 -21.64
C GLU A 172 25.68 32.36 -20.23
N PRO A 173 24.88 32.54 -19.16
CA PRO A 173 25.35 32.32 -17.79
C PRO A 173 25.78 30.87 -17.63
N VAL A 174 26.99 30.67 -17.09
CA VAL A 174 27.61 29.35 -16.95
C VAL A 174 26.84 28.51 -15.93
N GLY A 175 26.21 27.45 -16.42
CA GLY A 175 25.47 26.53 -15.56
C GLY A 175 26.38 25.59 -14.76
N PRO A 176 25.90 24.99 -13.66
CA PRO A 176 26.67 24.02 -12.88
C PRO A 176 27.24 22.86 -13.73
N THR A 177 26.44 22.33 -14.65
CA THR A 177 26.85 21.24 -15.55
C THR A 177 28.06 21.61 -16.40
N GLU A 178 28.11 22.84 -16.90
CA GLU A 178 29.18 23.35 -17.76
C GLU A 178 30.46 23.58 -16.95
N PHE A 179 30.34 24.22 -15.79
CA PHE A 179 31.47 24.43 -14.88
C PHE A 179 32.15 23.12 -14.48
N PHE A 180 31.38 22.12 -14.03
CA PHE A 180 31.95 20.83 -13.63
C PHE A 180 32.58 20.08 -14.81
N GLY A 181 32.05 20.26 -16.03
CA GLY A 181 32.66 19.75 -17.26
C GLY A 181 34.03 20.37 -17.54
N VAL A 182 34.14 21.69 -17.45
CA VAL A 182 35.41 22.43 -17.65
C VAL A 182 36.41 22.08 -16.55
N LEU A 183 35.97 22.08 -15.28
CA LEU A 183 36.80 21.72 -14.13
C LEU A 183 37.37 20.31 -14.27
N ALA A 184 36.55 19.33 -14.67
CA ALA A 184 37.02 17.97 -14.92
C ALA A 184 38.11 17.93 -16.01
N GLY A 185 37.96 18.71 -17.08
CA GLY A 185 38.98 18.85 -18.13
C GLY A 185 40.28 19.48 -17.63
N VAL A 186 40.20 20.53 -16.81
CA VAL A 186 41.37 21.19 -16.21
C VAL A 186 42.11 20.25 -15.27
N LEU A 187 41.39 19.54 -14.39
CA LEU A 187 41.98 18.56 -13.47
C LEU A 187 42.66 17.41 -14.22
N GLU A 188 42.04 16.91 -15.30
CA GLU A 188 42.62 15.85 -16.13
C GLU A 188 43.91 16.31 -16.82
N LYS A 189 43.95 17.54 -17.34
CA LYS A 189 45.17 18.13 -17.92
C LYS A 189 46.26 18.29 -16.88
N GLY A 190 45.93 18.80 -15.69
CA GLY A 190 46.85 18.91 -14.56
C GLY A 190 47.44 17.56 -14.15
N ARG A 191 46.59 16.51 -14.09
CA ARG A 191 47.03 15.14 -13.82
C ARG A 191 48.01 14.63 -14.89
N ARG A 192 47.70 14.81 -16.17
CA ARG A 192 48.59 14.41 -17.28
C ARG A 192 49.93 15.14 -17.21
N PHE A 193 49.91 16.45 -17.00
CA PHE A 193 51.12 17.25 -16.86
C PHE A 193 52.00 16.76 -15.70
N ALA A 194 51.41 16.52 -14.52
CA ALA A 194 52.14 15.99 -13.37
C ALA A 194 52.78 14.62 -13.68
N THR A 195 52.04 13.71 -14.30
CA THR A 195 52.57 12.38 -14.67
C THR A 195 53.65 12.44 -15.75
N GLU A 196 53.55 13.35 -16.73
CA GLU A 196 54.58 13.56 -17.75
C GLU A 196 55.82 14.21 -17.18
N PHE A 197 55.67 15.17 -16.27
CA PHE A 197 56.77 15.81 -15.58
C PHE A 197 57.57 14.79 -14.76
N GLU A 198 56.89 13.89 -14.04
CA GLU A 198 57.51 12.82 -13.26
C GLU A 198 58.26 11.82 -14.15
N LYS A 199 57.68 11.44 -15.31
CA LYS A 199 58.36 10.62 -16.33
C LYS A 199 59.60 11.30 -16.92
N ARG A 200 59.56 12.61 -17.17
CA ARG A 200 60.73 13.34 -17.69
C ARG A 200 61.84 13.46 -16.64
N LYS A 201 61.48 13.60 -15.37
CA LYS A 201 62.45 13.65 -14.26
C LYS A 201 63.18 12.31 -14.08
N THR A 202 62.50 11.18 -14.24
CA THR A 202 63.14 9.86 -14.13
C THR A 202 64.03 9.53 -15.33
N VAL A 203 63.71 10.01 -16.54
CA VAL A 203 64.55 9.84 -17.74
C VAL A 203 65.84 10.68 -17.69
N VAL A 204 65.78 11.92 -17.18
CA VAL A 204 66.97 12.79 -17.05
C VAL A 204 67.95 12.27 -15.98
N THR A 205 67.45 11.51 -15.00
CA THR A 205 68.31 10.88 -13.98
C THR A 205 68.89 9.52 -14.44
N GLY A 206 68.38 8.95 -15.55
CA GLY A 206 68.81 7.65 -16.08
C GLY A 206 70.00 7.67 -17.05
N ASN A 207 70.45 8.85 -17.49
CA ASN A 207 71.56 8.99 -18.45
C ASN A 207 72.81 9.68 -17.86
N GLY A 208 72.95 9.70 -16.53
CA GLY A 208 74.05 10.36 -15.82
C GLY A 208 74.93 9.43 -14.99
N GLU A 209 75.00 8.13 -15.30
CA GLU A 209 75.86 7.18 -14.58
C GLU A 209 77.23 7.04 -15.26
N LEU A 210 77.95 8.16 -15.39
CA LEU A 210 79.41 8.15 -15.48
C LEU A 210 79.93 9.28 -14.60
N GLU A 211 80.83 8.91 -13.69
CA GLU A 211 81.61 9.78 -12.80
C GLU A 211 80.94 10.21 -11.48
N SER A 212 80.96 9.29 -10.52
CA SER A 212 81.26 9.64 -9.13
C SER A 212 81.78 8.41 -8.37
N LYS A 213 82.98 7.95 -8.75
CA LYS A 213 83.86 7.28 -7.80
C LYS A 213 84.74 8.35 -7.17
N VAL A 214 85.00 8.19 -5.87
CA VAL A 214 85.82 9.03 -4.97
C VAL A 214 85.06 10.12 -4.21
N ALA A 215 84.19 9.68 -3.31
CA ALA A 215 84.21 10.14 -1.91
C ALA A 215 83.78 8.95 -1.04
N SER A 216 84.72 8.03 -0.86
CA SER A 216 84.63 6.92 0.08
C SER A 216 85.09 7.39 1.46
N ILE A 217 84.51 6.74 2.48
CA ILE A 217 84.92 6.62 3.90
C ILE A 217 83.92 7.35 4.81
N LYS A 218 82.82 6.67 5.16
CA LYS A 218 82.67 5.74 6.30
C LYS A 218 82.63 6.49 7.63
N ASP A 219 81.47 6.51 8.29
CA ASP A 219 81.17 5.67 9.46
C ASP A 219 79.79 6.07 10.03
N THR A 220 78.99 5.25 10.70
CA THR A 220 78.83 3.80 10.83
C THR A 220 77.57 3.63 11.70
N THR A 221 76.59 2.90 11.15
CA THR A 221 75.56 2.05 11.80
C THR A 221 74.77 2.52 13.05
N ASN A 222 73.44 2.36 13.01
CA ASN A 222 72.81 1.13 13.55
C ASN A 222 71.31 1.03 13.24
N THR A 223 70.97 -0.05 12.52
CA THR A 223 69.65 -0.66 12.38
C THR A 223 69.43 -1.59 13.57
N VAL A 224 68.28 -1.50 14.24
CA VAL A 224 67.76 -2.61 15.07
C VAL A 224 66.31 -2.88 14.70
N THR A 225 66.13 -4.04 14.10
CA THR A 225 64.91 -4.80 13.90
C THR A 225 64.39 -5.34 15.23
N THR A 226 63.11 -5.15 15.54
CA THR A 226 62.36 -6.15 16.32
C THR A 226 60.86 -6.12 16.03
N GLN A 227 60.33 -7.33 15.85
CA GLN A 227 58.95 -7.74 15.59
C GLN A 227 58.00 -7.54 16.81
N PRO A 228 56.68 -7.79 16.65
CA PRO A 228 55.59 -7.29 17.49
C PRO A 228 55.22 -8.20 18.66
N PRO A 229 54.31 -7.77 19.56
CA PRO A 229 53.48 -8.67 20.34
C PRO A 229 51.98 -8.55 20.01
N ALA A 230 51.37 -9.72 20.02
CA ALA A 230 49.94 -9.99 20.02
C ALA A 230 49.28 -9.61 21.35
N ALA A 231 48.00 -9.21 21.30
CA ALA A 231 47.00 -9.55 22.32
C ALA A 231 45.57 -9.28 21.80
N LYS A 232 44.73 -10.31 21.84
CA LYS A 232 43.24 -10.27 21.81
C LYS A 232 42.71 -9.59 23.11
N PRO A 233 41.43 -9.14 23.18
CA PRO A 233 40.25 -10.01 23.37
C PRO A 233 39.16 -9.76 22.30
N GLN A 234 38.45 -10.77 21.77
CA GLN A 234 37.27 -11.43 22.38
C GLN A 234 36.15 -10.42 22.66
N THR A 235 35.04 -10.35 21.92
CA THR A 235 33.81 -11.19 22.00
C THR A 235 32.69 -10.16 21.69
N GLN A 236 31.70 -10.31 20.81
CA GLN A 236 30.65 -11.33 20.70
C GLN A 236 29.83 -11.03 19.42
N ASP A 237 29.39 -12.09 18.74
CA ASP A 237 28.31 -12.05 17.72
C ASP A 237 27.00 -11.49 18.30
N PRO A 238 26.09 -11.02 17.42
CA PRO A 238 24.78 -11.68 17.43
C PRO A 238 24.38 -12.20 16.04
N GLU A 239 24.36 -13.53 15.96
CA GLU A 239 23.15 -14.31 15.71
C GLU A 239 22.22 -13.79 14.59
N ILE A 240 22.53 -14.20 13.36
CA ILE A 240 21.54 -14.22 12.28
C ILE A 240 20.54 -15.35 12.59
N THR A 241 19.46 -15.02 13.29
CA THR A 241 18.29 -15.89 13.38
C THR A 241 17.67 -16.04 11.99
N ARG A 242 17.99 -17.16 11.34
CA ARG A 242 17.27 -17.65 10.18
C ARG A 242 15.85 -18.01 10.61
N LEU A 243 14.87 -17.26 10.11
CA LEU A 243 13.47 -17.65 10.18
C LEU A 243 13.22 -18.89 9.28
N PRO A 244 12.52 -19.92 9.78
CA PRO A 244 12.18 -21.09 8.99
C PRO A 244 11.14 -20.77 7.92
N GLN A 245 11.43 -21.19 6.69
CA GLN A 245 10.48 -21.25 5.58
C GLN A 245 9.36 -22.23 5.95
N SER A 246 8.14 -21.72 6.08
CA SER A 246 6.93 -22.55 6.12
C SER A 246 6.53 -22.98 4.69
N PRO A 247 6.20 -24.25 4.45
CA PRO A 247 5.76 -24.73 3.15
C PRO A 247 4.41 -24.10 2.75
N ILE A 248 4.36 -23.51 1.56
CA ILE A 248 3.11 -23.10 0.91
C ILE A 248 2.47 -24.35 0.31
N GLU A 249 1.62 -25.02 1.10
CA GLU A 249 0.63 -25.96 0.57
C GLU A 249 -0.52 -25.18 -0.06
N SER A 250 -0.76 -25.45 -1.34
CA SER A 250 -1.91 -24.95 -2.11
C SER A 250 -3.20 -25.66 -1.73
N PRO A 251 -4.35 -24.98 -1.73
CA PRO A 251 -5.61 -25.62 -2.04
C PRO A 251 -6.09 -25.25 -3.45
N ARG A 252 -6.28 -26.31 -4.22
CA ARG A 252 -6.95 -26.38 -5.53
C ARG A 252 -8.22 -25.52 -5.57
N SER A 253 -8.25 -24.54 -6.47
CA SER A 253 -9.46 -23.83 -6.88
C SER A 253 -10.30 -24.73 -7.81
N ASN A 254 -11.29 -25.42 -7.25
CA ASN A 254 -12.41 -25.96 -8.01
C ASN A 254 -13.31 -24.81 -8.49
N LYS A 255 -13.12 -24.35 -9.74
CA LYS A 255 -14.09 -23.48 -10.41
C LYS A 255 -15.28 -24.31 -10.90
N ARG A 256 -16.38 -24.26 -10.14
CA ARG A 256 -17.74 -24.49 -10.68
C ARG A 256 -18.20 -23.20 -11.39
N PRO A 257 -18.93 -23.30 -12.52
CA PRO A 257 -19.32 -22.15 -13.31
C PRO A 257 -20.49 -21.38 -12.67
N SER A 258 -20.43 -20.05 -12.74
CA SER A 258 -21.54 -19.15 -12.43
C SER A 258 -22.57 -19.16 -13.57
N PRO A 259 -23.88 -19.17 -13.28
CA PRO A 259 -24.90 -18.98 -14.29
C PRO A 259 -25.66 -17.68 -14.02
N PHE A 260 -25.13 -16.52 -14.39
CA PHE A 260 -25.93 -15.30 -14.48
C PHE A 260 -25.39 -14.39 -15.57
N SER A 261 -25.94 -14.56 -16.77
CA SER A 261 -25.91 -13.60 -17.86
C SER A 261 -26.65 -12.33 -17.42
N THR A 262 -25.95 -11.21 -17.36
CA THR A 262 -26.55 -9.87 -17.33
C THR A 262 -27.28 -9.59 -18.65
N PRO A 263 -28.47 -8.98 -18.62
CA PRO A 263 -29.15 -8.53 -19.82
C PRO A 263 -28.51 -7.26 -20.39
N CYS A 264 -28.46 -7.25 -21.72
CA CYS A 264 -27.98 -6.20 -22.61
C CYS A 264 -28.78 -4.90 -22.42
N SER A 265 -28.07 -3.77 -22.34
CA SER A 265 -28.63 -2.41 -22.39
C SER A 265 -28.85 -1.95 -23.85
N PRO A 266 -29.60 -0.86 -24.09
CA PRO A 266 -30.47 -0.69 -25.25
C PRO A 266 -29.77 -0.03 -26.45
N ALA A 267 -30.15 -0.44 -27.66
CA ALA A 267 -29.82 0.27 -28.89
C ALA A 267 -30.99 1.17 -29.33
N LYS A 268 -30.74 2.48 -29.24
CA LYS A 268 -31.41 3.54 -30.01
C LYS A 268 -31.27 3.24 -31.51
N VAL A 269 -32.37 3.18 -32.27
CA VAL A 269 -32.37 3.53 -33.70
C VAL A 269 -33.69 4.20 -34.08
N GLN A 270 -33.55 5.47 -34.47
CA GLN A 270 -34.23 6.23 -35.52
C GLN A 270 -35.67 5.89 -35.91
N LYS A 271 -36.53 6.92 -35.88
CA LYS A 271 -37.60 7.08 -36.86
C LYS A 271 -37.52 8.47 -37.49
N THR A 272 -37.23 8.44 -38.79
CA THR A 272 -37.54 9.43 -39.79
C THR A 272 -39.05 9.57 -39.95
N THR A 273 -39.57 10.80 -39.88
CA THR A 273 -40.48 11.42 -40.85
C THR A 273 -40.68 12.88 -40.47
#